data_AF-A0A7S1Z821-F1
#
_entry.id   AF-A0A7S1Z821-F1
#
_cell.length_a   1.000
_cell.length_b   1.000
_cell.length_c   1.000
_cell.angle_alpha   90.00
_cell.angle_beta   90.00
_cell.angle_gamma   90.00
#
_symmetry.space_group_name_H-M   'P 1'
#
loop_
_entity.id
_entity.type
_entity.pdbx_description
1 polymer ?
#
loop_
_entity_poly.entity_id
_entity_poly.type
_entity_poly.pdbx_seq_one_letter_code
_entity_poly.pdbx_strand_id
1 'polypeptide(L)'
;AGPLKEYKDLIFNHDLKPRNSGEYFAAYLALHCVQFREKAIQQIAQLGTVRIGEEYKKSCMKQTDSLIEGPELQLEVVDLSSRTEWKEDVEIYSHCKFAIVLENFYRDGYITENILIAWLGGAVPIWYGTHDIFDIFNEKAFIYYDVEEPEAALEQIHYLDTNPDAYEAVLNEPILKNGQETIDEYFSFMDGKLRDRIRSTILGYEDGDDQMVEMVRK
;
A
#
# COMPACT_ATOMS: atom_id res chain seq x y z
N ALA A 1 6.56 -8.13 -20.34
CA ALA A 1 5.84 -8.71 -19.17
C ALA A 1 5.74 -7.67 -18.06
N GLY A 2 4.53 -7.36 -17.59
CA GLY A 2 4.34 -6.42 -16.48
C GLY A 2 4.99 -6.89 -15.18
N PRO A 3 5.44 -5.95 -14.34
CA PRO A 3 6.45 -6.22 -13.32
C PRO A 3 6.05 -7.19 -12.21
N LEU A 4 4.75 -7.39 -11.95
CA LEU A 4 4.27 -8.23 -10.84
C LEU A 4 3.78 -9.62 -11.27
N LYS A 5 3.88 -9.99 -12.55
CA LYS A 5 3.37 -11.27 -13.07
C LYS A 5 3.90 -12.51 -12.34
N GLU A 6 5.17 -12.48 -11.96
CA GLU A 6 5.81 -13.56 -11.22
C GLU A 6 5.40 -13.60 -9.73
N TYR A 7 4.76 -12.54 -9.22
CA TYR A 7 4.34 -12.41 -7.82
C TYR A 7 2.82 -12.59 -7.62
N LYS A 8 2.06 -12.86 -8.69
CA LYS A 8 0.59 -13.02 -8.62
C LYS A 8 0.17 -14.04 -7.55
N ASP A 9 0.92 -15.14 -7.43
CA ASP A 9 0.57 -16.23 -6.52
C ASP A 9 0.76 -15.80 -5.06
N LEU A 10 1.65 -14.84 -4.76
CA LEU A 10 1.83 -14.27 -3.43
C LEU A 10 0.65 -13.39 -2.99
N ILE A 11 -0.13 -12.88 -3.95
CA ILE A 11 -1.33 -12.07 -3.70
C ILE A 11 -2.59 -12.93 -3.73
N PHE A 12 -2.68 -13.86 -4.68
CA PHE A 12 -3.89 -14.64 -4.94
C PHE A 12 -3.97 -15.92 -4.10
N ASN A 13 -2.84 -16.46 -3.64
CA ASN A 13 -2.81 -17.60 -2.75
C ASN A 13 -2.48 -17.16 -1.33
N HIS A 14 -3.48 -17.26 -0.46
CA HIS A 14 -3.37 -16.90 0.95
C HIS A 14 -2.20 -17.62 1.66
N ASP A 15 -1.96 -18.89 1.32
CA ASP A 15 -0.91 -19.71 1.96
C ASP A 15 0.50 -19.26 1.58
N LEU A 16 0.64 -18.47 0.52
CA LEU A 16 1.93 -17.95 0.01
C LEU A 16 2.14 -16.48 0.38
N LYS A 17 1.24 -15.87 1.17
CA LYS A 17 1.31 -14.46 1.56
C LYS A 17 2.65 -14.17 2.27
N PRO A 18 3.45 -13.19 1.79
CA PRO A 18 4.71 -12.84 2.41
C PRO A 18 4.55 -12.36 3.86
N ARG A 19 5.63 -12.47 4.63
CA ARG A 19 5.69 -12.04 6.04
C ARG A 19 6.85 -11.07 6.22
N ASN A 20 6.59 -9.98 6.94
CA ASN A 20 7.62 -9.04 7.36
C ASN A 20 8.36 -9.56 8.60
N SER A 21 9.55 -9.01 8.87
CA SER A 21 10.33 -9.27 10.09
C SER A 21 9.82 -8.51 11.31
N GLY A 22 9.05 -7.42 11.10
CA GLY A 22 8.53 -6.56 12.14
C GLY A 22 9.60 -5.75 12.88
N GLU A 23 10.81 -5.62 12.32
CA GLU A 23 11.95 -4.90 12.91
C GLU A 23 11.65 -3.40 13.09
N TYR A 24 10.97 -2.80 12.12
CA TYR A 24 10.61 -1.38 12.11
C TYR A 24 9.10 -1.20 12.22
N PHE A 25 8.68 -0.07 12.80
CA PHE A 25 7.28 0.27 12.96
C PHE A 25 6.57 0.48 11.61
N ALA A 26 6.96 1.51 10.85
CA ALA A 26 6.33 1.80 9.58
C ALA A 26 7.27 2.45 8.57
N ALA A 27 6.95 2.35 7.28
CA ALA A 27 7.63 3.09 6.22
C ALA A 27 6.65 3.83 5.30
N TYR A 28 7.04 5.02 4.83
CA TYR A 28 6.36 5.82 3.81
C TYR A 28 7.36 6.22 2.71
N LEU A 29 7.16 5.71 1.49
CA LEU A 29 8.13 5.81 0.40
C LEU A 29 7.64 6.64 -0.80
N ALA A 30 6.54 7.38 -0.66
CA ALA A 30 6.06 8.20 -1.78
C ALA A 30 6.87 9.49 -1.94
N LEU A 31 7.05 9.93 -3.19
CA LEU A 31 7.88 11.09 -3.55
C LEU A 31 7.08 12.38 -3.82
N HIS A 32 5.76 12.27 -3.98
CA HIS A 32 4.90 13.42 -4.26
C HIS A 32 4.42 14.08 -2.97
N CYS A 33 4.64 15.39 -2.87
CA CYS A 33 4.16 16.21 -1.76
C CYS A 33 2.65 16.42 -1.90
N VAL A 34 1.90 15.96 -0.90
CA VAL A 34 0.44 15.99 -0.85
C VAL A 34 0.04 16.30 0.59
N GLN A 35 -0.65 17.42 0.79
CA GLN A 35 -0.90 17.99 2.12
C GLN A 35 -1.57 17.00 3.09
N PHE A 36 -2.58 16.25 2.65
CA PHE A 36 -3.24 15.28 3.53
C PHE A 36 -2.34 14.10 3.89
N ARG A 37 -1.42 13.69 3.00
CA ARG A 37 -0.45 12.63 3.31
C ARG A 37 0.58 13.10 4.33
N GLU A 38 1.02 14.34 4.19
CA GLU A 38 1.94 14.98 5.13
C GLU A 38 1.33 15.04 6.53
N LYS A 39 0.06 15.45 6.64
CA LYS A 39 -0.71 15.41 7.88
C LYS A 39 -0.82 13.99 8.45
N ALA A 40 -1.15 13.00 7.60
CA ALA A 40 -1.25 11.60 8.03
C ALA A 40 0.08 11.06 8.59
N ILE A 41 1.20 11.35 7.94
CA ILE A 41 2.54 10.94 8.40
C ILE A 41 2.87 11.58 9.75
N GLN A 42 2.54 12.86 9.94
CA GLN A 42 2.72 13.52 11.24
C GLN A 42 1.91 12.85 12.34
N GLN A 43 0.66 12.47 12.06
CA GLN A 43 -0.20 11.80 13.04
C GLN A 43 0.30 10.37 13.35
N ILE A 44 0.68 9.60 12.33
CA ILE A 44 1.17 8.23 12.50
C ILE A 44 2.55 8.23 13.20
N ALA A 45 3.43 9.20 12.93
CA ALA A 45 4.74 9.33 13.56
C ALA A 45 4.67 9.71 15.05
N GLN A 46 3.49 10.03 15.58
CA GLN A 46 3.27 10.15 17.04
C GLN A 46 3.16 8.78 17.72
N LEU A 47 2.84 7.72 16.97
CA LEU A 47 2.67 6.35 17.49
C LEU A 47 3.99 5.56 17.49
N GLY A 48 4.90 5.86 16.58
CA GLY A 48 6.21 5.21 16.48
C GLY A 48 7.08 5.76 15.34
N THR A 49 8.33 5.31 15.24
CA THR A 49 9.28 5.80 14.24
C THR A 49 8.87 5.42 12.82
N VAL A 50 8.60 6.42 11.98
CA VAL A 50 8.29 6.23 10.57
C VAL A 50 9.55 6.42 9.73
N ARG A 51 9.88 5.41 8.92
CA ARG A 51 10.95 5.48 7.92
C ARG A 51 10.46 6.22 6.69
N ILE A 52 11.16 7.27 6.27
CA ILE A 52 10.80 8.08 5.10
C ILE A 52 11.97 8.26 4.14
N GLY A 53 11.67 8.41 2.85
CA GLY A 53 12.68 8.67 1.83
C GLY A 53 13.39 10.02 2.05
N GLU A 54 14.71 10.04 1.81
CA GLU A 54 15.51 11.27 1.93
C GLU A 54 14.97 12.42 1.08
N GLU A 55 14.61 12.16 -0.17
CA GLU A 55 14.06 13.17 -1.08
C GLU A 55 12.67 13.68 -0.65
N TYR A 56 11.86 12.82 -0.03
CA TYR A 56 10.58 13.23 0.56
C TYR A 56 10.80 14.16 1.75
N LYS A 57 11.72 13.80 2.66
CA LYS A 57 12.09 14.65 3.80
C LYS A 57 12.58 16.02 3.31
N LYS A 58 13.47 16.02 2.31
CA LYS A 58 14.01 17.25 1.72
C LYS A 58 12.92 18.08 1.05
N SER A 59 11.99 17.48 0.30
CA SER A 59 11.09 18.21 -0.60
C SER A 59 9.75 18.58 0.03
N CYS A 60 9.18 17.70 0.85
CA CYS A 60 7.81 17.81 1.35
C CYS A 60 7.73 18.20 2.82
N MET A 61 8.75 17.87 3.63
CA MET A 61 8.77 18.22 5.06
C MET A 61 9.47 19.57 5.36
N LYS A 62 9.67 20.44 4.35
CA LYS A 62 10.37 21.73 4.53
C LYS A 62 9.65 22.73 5.46
N GLN A 63 8.35 22.57 5.68
CA GLN A 63 7.51 23.54 6.40
C GLN A 63 7.02 23.04 7.76
N THR A 64 7.38 21.83 8.16
CA THR A 64 6.90 21.22 9.41
C THR A 64 7.68 21.69 10.65
N ASP A 65 8.87 22.25 10.46
CA ASP A 65 9.72 22.77 11.54
C ASP A 65 9.22 24.10 12.15
N SER A 66 8.29 24.81 11.52
CA SER A 66 7.90 26.17 11.92
C SER A 66 6.47 26.33 12.44
N LEU A 67 5.66 25.26 12.46
CA LEU A 67 4.23 25.35 12.80
C LEU A 67 3.73 24.35 13.85
N ILE A 68 4.58 23.48 14.41
CA ILE A 68 4.16 22.47 15.39
C ILE A 68 4.74 22.81 16.77
N GLU A 69 3.94 23.40 17.65
CA GLU A 69 4.13 23.22 19.09
C GLU A 69 3.75 21.76 19.42
N GLY A 70 4.74 20.87 19.48
CA GLY A 70 4.53 19.44 19.71
C GLY A 70 5.84 18.67 19.88
N PRO A 71 5.77 17.39 20.29
CA PRO A 71 6.95 16.55 20.40
C PRO A 71 7.63 16.38 19.03
N GLU A 72 8.95 16.24 19.04
CA GLU A 72 9.77 15.98 17.85
C GLU A 72 9.25 14.72 17.12
N LEU A 73 8.98 14.85 15.82
CA LEU A 73 8.48 13.73 15.01
C LEU A 73 9.53 12.60 14.97
N GLN A 74 9.09 11.38 15.24
CA GLN A 74 9.97 10.20 15.19
C GLN A 74 10.13 9.75 13.74
N LEU A 75 11.10 10.34 13.02
CA LEU A 75 11.38 10.06 11.62
C LEU A 75 12.78 9.50 11.42
N GLU A 76 12.88 8.37 10.73
CA GLU A 76 14.15 7.81 10.27
C GLU A 76 14.26 7.96 8.74
N VAL A 77 15.45 8.32 8.24
CA VAL A 77 15.65 8.52 6.80
C VAL A 77 16.19 7.25 6.17
N VAL A 78 15.54 6.81 5.09
CA VAL A 78 16.05 5.78 4.18
C VAL A 78 16.60 6.43 2.90
N ASP A 79 17.79 5.98 2.51
CA ASP A 79 18.38 6.33 1.22
C ASP A 79 17.65 5.58 0.10
N LEU A 80 17.00 6.35 -0.78
CA LEU A 80 16.28 5.84 -1.95
C LEU A 80 16.92 6.35 -3.25
N SER A 81 18.18 6.81 -3.21
CA SER A 81 18.87 7.39 -4.35
C SER A 81 19.08 6.40 -5.51
N SER A 82 19.16 5.10 -5.22
CA SER A 82 19.22 4.02 -6.22
C SER A 82 17.86 3.40 -6.55
N ARG A 83 16.76 3.90 -5.97
CA ARG A 83 15.42 3.33 -6.18
C ARG A 83 14.99 3.57 -7.61
N THR A 84 15.01 2.52 -8.41
CA THR A 84 14.49 2.54 -9.79
C THR A 84 13.34 1.57 -10.01
N GLU A 85 13.12 0.65 -9.07
CA GLU A 85 12.08 -0.38 -9.14
C GLU A 85 11.21 -0.38 -7.88
N TRP A 86 10.09 -1.08 -7.97
CA TRP A 86 9.19 -1.33 -6.82
C TRP A 86 9.75 -2.44 -5.91
N LYS A 87 10.82 -3.15 -6.33
CA LYS A 87 11.46 -4.21 -5.55
C LYS A 87 12.18 -3.66 -4.33
N GLU A 88 12.79 -2.48 -4.44
CA GLU A 88 13.38 -1.79 -3.28
C GLU A 88 12.30 -1.45 -2.24
N ASP A 89 11.09 -1.08 -2.67
CA ASP A 89 9.98 -0.83 -1.73
C ASP A 89 9.57 -2.12 -1.02
N VAL A 90 9.44 -3.22 -1.76
CA VAL A 90 9.13 -4.54 -1.20
C VAL A 90 10.17 -4.96 -0.16
N GLU A 91 11.45 -4.78 -0.47
CA GLU A 91 12.53 -5.08 0.47
C GLU A 91 12.42 -4.23 1.73
N ILE A 92 12.20 -2.90 1.62
CA ILE A 92 12.05 -2.03 2.79
C ILE A 92 10.81 -2.41 3.61
N TYR A 93 9.69 -2.68 2.95
CA TYR A 93 8.46 -3.11 3.62
C TYR A 93 8.60 -4.49 4.28
N SER A 94 9.48 -5.36 3.78
CA SER A 94 9.79 -6.65 4.42
C SER A 94 10.36 -6.54 5.83
N HIS A 95 10.89 -5.37 6.19
CA HIS A 95 11.38 -5.10 7.54
C HIS A 95 10.39 -4.33 8.41
N CYS A 96 9.25 -3.90 7.87
CA CYS A 96 8.30 -3.01 8.55
C CYS A 96 7.00 -3.72 8.92
N LYS A 97 6.45 -3.43 10.10
CA LYS A 97 5.10 -3.90 10.46
C LYS A 97 4.04 -3.29 9.54
N PHE A 98 4.16 -1.99 9.27
CA PHE A 98 3.19 -1.24 8.46
C PHE A 98 3.84 -0.58 7.24
N ALA A 99 3.10 -0.53 6.14
CA ALA A 99 3.45 0.23 4.95
C ALA A 99 2.40 1.33 4.73
N ILE A 100 2.82 2.59 4.76
CA ILE A 100 1.93 3.74 4.58
C ILE A 100 1.82 4.03 3.08
N VAL A 101 0.69 3.65 2.49
CA VAL A 101 0.45 3.63 1.04
C VAL A 101 -0.84 4.38 0.70
N LEU A 102 -0.84 5.69 0.95
CA LEU A 102 -2.00 6.57 0.68
C LEU A 102 -2.03 6.92 -0.80
N GLU A 103 -3.20 7.00 -1.45
CA GLU A 103 -3.33 7.51 -2.81
C GLU A 103 -3.06 9.03 -2.89
N ASN A 104 -2.75 9.55 -4.09
CA ASN A 104 -2.39 10.97 -4.26
C ASN A 104 -3.63 11.89 -4.19
N PHE A 105 -4.80 11.33 -4.47
CA PHE A 105 -6.09 12.01 -4.43
C PHE A 105 -7.21 10.95 -4.34
N TYR A 106 -8.38 11.39 -3.89
CA TYR A 106 -9.59 10.57 -3.92
C TYR A 106 -10.25 10.65 -5.30
N ARG A 107 -10.59 9.50 -5.88
CA ARG A 107 -11.45 9.40 -7.06
C ARG A 107 -12.02 7.99 -7.15
N ASP A 108 -13.31 7.86 -7.41
CA ASP A 108 -13.95 6.57 -7.64
C ASP A 108 -13.21 5.78 -8.74
N GLY A 109 -12.96 4.49 -8.47
CA GLY A 109 -12.19 3.56 -9.28
C GLY A 109 -10.67 3.79 -9.26
N TYR A 110 -10.15 4.78 -8.53
CA TYR A 110 -8.72 5.07 -8.46
C TYR A 110 -8.06 4.32 -7.31
N ILE A 111 -7.46 3.19 -7.66
CA ILE A 111 -6.57 2.39 -6.82
C ILE A 111 -5.29 2.20 -7.64
N THR A 112 -4.13 2.18 -6.99
CA THR A 112 -2.83 1.93 -7.63
C THR A 112 -2.15 0.66 -7.10
N GLU A 113 -1.03 0.29 -7.71
CA GLU A 113 -0.19 -0.84 -7.33
C GLU A 113 0.39 -0.74 -5.91
N ASN A 114 0.39 0.45 -5.29
CA ASN A 114 1.04 0.70 -4.01
C ASN A 114 0.54 -0.21 -2.87
N ILE A 115 -0.78 -0.48 -2.82
CA ILE A 115 -1.34 -1.37 -1.79
C ILE A 115 -0.86 -2.82 -1.96
N LEU A 116 -0.62 -3.25 -3.21
CA LEU A 116 -0.10 -4.58 -3.50
C LEU A 116 1.38 -4.69 -3.12
N ILE A 117 2.17 -3.66 -3.40
CA ILE A 117 3.59 -3.59 -3.03
C ILE A 117 3.76 -3.74 -1.51
N ALA A 118 2.86 -3.15 -0.71
CA ALA A 118 2.84 -3.34 0.74
C ALA A 118 2.69 -4.81 1.15
N TRP A 119 1.70 -5.52 0.60
CA TRP A 119 1.51 -6.96 0.86
C TRP A 119 2.63 -7.84 0.29
N LEU A 120 3.25 -7.44 -0.83
CA LEU A 120 4.43 -8.15 -1.36
C LEU A 120 5.63 -8.06 -0.42
N GLY A 121 5.78 -6.94 0.28
CA GLY A 121 6.71 -6.81 1.40
C GLY A 121 6.22 -7.51 2.67
N GLY A 122 5.03 -8.12 2.68
CA GLY A 122 4.47 -8.77 3.86
C GLY A 122 4.05 -7.80 4.97
N ALA A 123 4.10 -6.48 4.73
CA ALA A 123 3.65 -5.46 5.69
C ALA A 123 2.13 -5.30 5.66
N VAL A 124 1.54 -4.86 6.77
CA VAL A 124 0.13 -4.47 6.82
C VAL A 124 -0.03 -3.09 6.18
N PRO A 125 -0.83 -2.94 5.10
CA PRO A 125 -1.02 -1.64 4.48
C PRO A 125 -1.83 -0.70 5.37
N ILE A 126 -1.39 0.55 5.49
CA ILE A 126 -2.20 1.70 5.92
C ILE A 126 -2.54 2.46 4.64
N TRP A 127 -3.78 2.38 4.19
CA TRP A 127 -4.19 2.82 2.86
C TRP A 127 -5.31 3.87 2.91
N TYR A 128 -5.28 4.81 1.97
CA TYR A 128 -6.34 5.80 1.75
C TYR A 128 -6.61 5.95 0.26
N GLY A 129 -7.88 6.12 -0.12
CA GLY A 129 -8.33 6.32 -1.50
C GLY A 129 -9.83 6.08 -1.62
N THR A 130 -10.29 5.58 -2.77
CA THR A 130 -11.71 5.23 -2.99
C THR A 130 -12.21 4.11 -2.07
N HIS A 131 -13.50 4.15 -1.72
CA HIS A 131 -14.18 3.05 -1.04
C HIS A 131 -14.35 1.79 -1.89
N ASP A 132 -14.14 1.85 -3.22
CA ASP A 132 -14.17 0.65 -4.08
C ASP A 132 -13.10 -0.38 -3.68
N ILE A 133 -12.09 0.03 -2.89
CA ILE A 133 -11.08 -0.87 -2.31
C ILE A 133 -11.74 -2.02 -1.53
N PHE A 134 -12.87 -1.74 -0.88
CA PHE A 134 -13.59 -2.70 -0.05
C PHE A 134 -14.36 -3.74 -0.84
N ASP A 135 -14.48 -3.60 -2.16
CA ASP A 135 -15.06 -4.64 -3.01
C ASP A 135 -14.00 -5.62 -3.52
N ILE A 136 -12.73 -5.21 -3.52
CA ILE A 136 -11.62 -5.96 -4.07
C ILE A 136 -10.86 -6.66 -2.94
N PHE A 137 -10.48 -5.93 -1.90
CA PHE A 137 -9.64 -6.45 -0.83
C PHE A 137 -10.42 -6.64 0.46
N ASN A 138 -10.00 -7.63 1.24
CA ASN A 138 -10.55 -7.92 2.55
C ASN A 138 -10.21 -6.77 3.51
N GLU A 139 -11.24 -6.09 4.03
CA GLU A 139 -11.09 -4.97 4.97
C GLU A 139 -10.32 -5.34 6.25
N LYS A 140 -10.20 -6.62 6.58
CA LYS A 140 -9.42 -7.10 7.72
C LYS A 140 -7.92 -7.27 7.43
N ALA A 141 -7.52 -7.21 6.16
CA ALA A 141 -6.13 -7.42 5.73
C ALA A 141 -5.32 -6.11 5.59
N PHE A 142 -5.96 -4.96 5.83
CA PHE A 142 -5.34 -3.63 5.80
C PHE A 142 -6.07 -2.67 6.76
N ILE A 143 -5.51 -1.47 6.95
CA ILE A 143 -6.10 -0.40 7.74
C ILE A 143 -6.53 0.70 6.77
N TYR A 144 -7.83 1.00 6.72
CA TYR A 144 -8.33 2.15 5.98
C TYR A 144 -8.12 3.42 6.80
N TYR A 145 -7.37 4.37 6.24
CA TYR A 145 -7.06 5.65 6.86
C TYR A 145 -7.93 6.74 6.24
N ASP A 146 -9.03 7.12 6.89
CA ASP A 146 -9.80 8.28 6.47
C ASP A 146 -9.03 9.56 6.84
N VAL A 147 -8.72 10.39 5.85
CA VAL A 147 -7.95 11.63 6.07
C VAL A 147 -8.76 12.74 6.76
N GLU A 148 -10.09 12.64 6.73
CA GLU A 148 -11.00 13.54 7.41
C GLU A 148 -11.32 13.05 8.83
N GLU A 149 -11.40 11.72 9.04
CA GLU A 149 -11.71 11.07 10.32
C GLU A 149 -10.67 9.98 10.70
N PRO A 150 -9.40 10.36 10.98
CA PRO A 150 -8.30 9.40 11.13
C PRO A 150 -8.26 8.65 12.47
N GLU A 151 -9.08 9.02 13.45
CA GLU A 151 -8.99 8.54 14.84
C GLU A 151 -9.10 7.02 14.93
N ALA A 152 -10.06 6.41 14.25
CA ALA A 152 -10.25 4.96 14.26
C ALA A 152 -9.03 4.22 13.68
N ALA A 153 -8.44 4.76 12.60
CA ALA A 153 -7.25 4.18 12.00
C ALA A 153 -6.03 4.29 12.92
N LEU A 154 -5.85 5.43 13.59
CA LEU A 154 -4.75 5.65 14.55
C LEU A 154 -4.88 4.73 15.77
N GLU A 155 -6.09 4.56 16.30
CA GLU A 155 -6.36 3.61 17.38
C GLU A 155 -6.05 2.16 16.95
N GLN A 156 -6.46 1.77 15.73
CA GLN A 156 -6.17 0.46 15.18
C GLN A 156 -4.66 0.22 15.00
N ILE A 157 -3.92 1.20 14.46
CA ILE A 157 -2.46 1.11 14.30
C ILE A 157 -1.80 0.92 15.67
N HIS A 158 -2.16 1.73 16.65
CA HIS A 158 -1.60 1.64 18.00
C HIS A 158 -1.92 0.29 18.66
N TYR A 159 -3.16 -0.18 18.55
CA TYR A 159 -3.58 -1.47 19.07
C TYR A 159 -2.77 -2.61 18.45
N LEU A 160 -2.67 -2.65 17.13
CA LEU A 160 -1.92 -3.71 16.44
C LEU A 160 -0.42 -3.66 16.76
N ASP A 161 0.19 -2.48 16.84
CA ASP A 161 1.61 -2.37 17.17
C ASP A 161 1.95 -2.93 18.56
N THR A 162 1.05 -2.72 19.52
CA THR A 162 1.22 -3.12 20.93
C THR A 162 0.64 -4.50 21.28
N ASN A 163 -0.07 -5.14 20.36
CA ASN A 163 -0.71 -6.46 20.57
C ASN A 163 -0.26 -7.45 19.47
N PRO A 164 0.83 -8.20 19.68
CA PRO A 164 1.39 -9.12 18.68
C PRO A 164 0.40 -10.15 18.14
N ASP A 165 -0.46 -10.71 18.99
CA ASP A 165 -1.46 -11.71 18.57
C ASP A 165 -2.53 -11.09 17.65
N ALA A 166 -2.93 -9.84 17.90
CA ALA A 166 -3.88 -9.13 17.05
C ALA A 166 -3.24 -8.75 15.71
N TYR A 167 -1.97 -8.34 15.72
CA TYR A 167 -1.20 -8.09 14.51
C TYR A 167 -1.04 -9.37 13.66
N GLU A 168 -0.71 -10.48 14.31
CA GLU A 168 -0.59 -11.78 13.66
C GLU A 168 -1.92 -12.24 13.06
N ALA A 169 -3.06 -11.97 13.72
CA ALA A 169 -4.38 -12.24 13.14
C ALA A 169 -4.60 -11.49 11.82
N VAL A 170 -4.23 -10.20 11.75
CA VAL A 170 -4.30 -9.41 10.50
C VAL A 170 -3.38 -9.96 9.42
N LEU A 171 -2.16 -10.40 9.77
CA LEU A 171 -1.27 -11.04 8.81
C LEU A 171 -1.85 -12.34 8.24
N ASN A 172 -2.64 -13.07 9.04
CA ASN A 172 -3.35 -14.29 8.62
C ASN A 172 -4.67 -14.04 7.88
N GLU A 173 -5.07 -12.80 7.64
CA GLU A 173 -6.25 -12.53 6.80
C GLU A 173 -5.90 -12.67 5.30
N PRO A 174 -6.79 -13.27 4.48
CA PRO A 174 -6.62 -13.30 3.02
C PRO A 174 -6.66 -11.89 2.46
N ILE A 175 -5.88 -11.62 1.41
CA ILE A 175 -5.80 -10.29 0.79
C ILE A 175 -7.09 -9.95 0.04
N LEU A 176 -7.60 -10.89 -0.74
CA LEU A 176 -8.80 -10.69 -1.56
C LEU A 176 -10.06 -10.90 -0.73
N LYS A 177 -11.09 -10.08 -0.96
CA LYS A 177 -12.38 -10.18 -0.25
C LYS A 177 -13.06 -11.53 -0.47
N ASN A 178 -13.16 -11.96 -1.72
CA ASN A 178 -13.89 -13.17 -2.13
C ASN A 178 -13.02 -14.16 -2.92
N GLY A 179 -11.69 -14.13 -2.72
CA GLY A 179 -10.76 -15.05 -3.37
C GLY A 179 -10.93 -15.10 -4.90
N GLN A 180 -11.23 -16.29 -5.44
CA GLN A 180 -11.38 -16.50 -6.88
C GLN A 180 -12.47 -15.62 -7.51
N GLU A 181 -13.57 -15.33 -6.82
CA GLU A 181 -14.63 -14.47 -7.37
C GLU A 181 -14.12 -13.04 -7.61
N THR A 182 -13.32 -12.51 -6.68
CA THR A 182 -12.65 -11.22 -6.86
C THR A 182 -11.68 -11.27 -8.05
N ILE A 183 -10.93 -12.37 -8.21
CA ILE A 183 -10.01 -12.56 -9.36
C ILE A 183 -10.80 -12.50 -10.67
N ASP A 184 -11.90 -13.22 -10.75
CA ASP A 184 -12.73 -13.29 -11.96
C ASP A 184 -13.40 -11.94 -12.28
N GLU A 185 -13.83 -11.19 -11.27
CA GLU A 185 -14.53 -9.91 -11.48
C GLU A 185 -13.59 -8.72 -11.75
N TYR A 186 -12.46 -8.66 -11.06
CA TYR A 186 -11.58 -7.48 -11.09
C TYR A 186 -10.29 -7.72 -11.87
N PHE A 187 -9.80 -8.95 -11.91
CA PHE A 187 -8.53 -9.32 -12.53
C PHE A 187 -8.70 -10.21 -13.78
N SER A 188 -9.92 -10.41 -14.28
CA SER A 188 -10.17 -11.12 -15.54
C SER A 188 -9.61 -10.38 -16.74
N PHE A 189 -9.16 -11.14 -17.74
CA PHE A 189 -8.51 -10.64 -18.95
C PHE A 189 -9.45 -9.84 -19.86
N MET A 190 -10.74 -10.22 -19.95
CA MET A 190 -11.67 -9.63 -20.93
C MET A 190 -12.50 -8.47 -20.36
N ASP A 191 -12.99 -8.62 -19.13
CA ASP A 191 -14.02 -7.72 -18.56
C ASP A 191 -13.71 -7.25 -17.12
N GLY A 192 -12.46 -7.37 -16.67
CA GLY A 192 -12.05 -7.00 -15.31
C GLY A 192 -12.34 -5.52 -14.99
N LYS A 193 -13.04 -5.25 -13.89
CA LYS A 193 -13.47 -3.89 -13.53
C LYS A 193 -12.36 -2.99 -12.96
N LEU A 194 -11.22 -3.57 -12.58
CA LEU A 194 -10.09 -2.80 -12.07
C LEU A 194 -9.40 -2.04 -13.20
N ARG A 195 -8.90 -0.84 -12.93
CA ARG A 195 -8.22 -0.01 -13.92
C ARG A 195 -7.05 -0.76 -14.57
N ASP A 196 -6.93 -0.62 -15.90
CA ASP A 196 -5.98 -1.36 -16.74
C ASP A 196 -4.55 -1.37 -16.23
N ARG A 197 -4.10 -0.31 -15.54
CA ARG A 197 -2.74 -0.21 -15.01
C ARG A 197 -2.44 -1.20 -13.88
N ILE A 198 -3.36 -1.46 -12.94
CA ILE A 198 -3.09 -2.48 -11.90
C ILE A 198 -3.19 -3.87 -12.52
N ARG A 199 -4.20 -4.09 -13.36
CA ARG A 199 -4.36 -5.35 -14.11
C ARG A 199 -3.12 -5.63 -14.95
N SER A 200 -2.54 -4.63 -15.61
CA SER A 200 -1.32 -4.80 -16.41
C SER A 200 -0.08 -5.04 -15.59
N THR A 201 0.04 -4.38 -14.44
CA THR A 201 1.12 -4.62 -13.49
C THR A 201 1.11 -6.07 -12.99
N ILE A 202 -0.06 -6.63 -12.63
CA ILE A 202 -0.17 -8.00 -12.08
C ILE A 202 -0.22 -9.09 -13.16
N LEU A 203 -0.96 -8.89 -14.25
CA LEU A 203 -1.19 -9.93 -15.26
C LEU A 203 -0.10 -9.93 -16.34
N GLY A 204 0.55 -8.79 -16.50
CA GLY A 204 1.75 -8.62 -17.29
C GLY A 204 1.55 -8.45 -18.79
N TYR A 205 0.70 -7.51 -19.22
CA TYR A 205 0.52 -7.15 -20.64
C TYR A 205 1.84 -6.69 -21.31
N GLU A 206 1.95 -6.96 -22.62
CA GLU A 206 2.77 -6.22 -23.58
C GLU A 206 1.82 -5.51 -24.56
N ASP A 207 2.23 -4.37 -25.13
CA ASP A 207 1.42 -3.51 -26.04
C ASP A 207 0.85 -4.24 -27.28
N GLY A 208 1.16 -5.52 -27.49
CA GLY A 208 0.62 -6.37 -28.58
C GLY A 208 -0.62 -7.21 -28.22
N ASP A 209 -0.97 -7.35 -26.93
CA ASP A 209 -2.14 -8.16 -26.51
C ASP A 209 -3.49 -7.44 -26.76
N ASP A 210 -3.47 -6.13 -26.99
CA ASP A 210 -4.66 -5.35 -27.37
C ASP A 210 -5.27 -5.84 -28.70
N GLN A 211 -4.46 -6.33 -29.64
CA GLN A 211 -4.96 -6.86 -30.92
C GLN A 211 -5.75 -8.18 -30.75
N MET A 212 -5.43 -8.99 -29.73
CA MET A 212 -6.19 -10.19 -29.40
C MET A 212 -7.53 -9.84 -28.74
N VAL A 213 -7.56 -8.81 -27.89
CA VAL A 213 -8.81 -8.31 -27.27
C VAL A 213 -9.73 -7.68 -28.32
N GLU A 214 -9.17 -6.97 -29.31
CA GLU A 214 -9.94 -6.36 -30.41
C GLU A 214 -10.45 -7.39 -31.42
N MET A 215 -9.73 -8.49 -31.66
CA MET A 215 -10.18 -9.62 -32.48
C MET A 215 -11.31 -10.44 -31.84
N VAL A 216 -11.36 -10.54 -30.52
CA VAL A 216 -12.41 -11.30 -29.80
C VAL A 216 -13.69 -10.48 -29.60
N ARG A 217 -13.61 -9.14 -29.72
CA ARG A 217 -14.77 -8.22 -29.70
C ARG A 217 -15.52 -8.10 -31.04
N LYS A 218 -15.06 -8.76 -32.11
CA LYS A 218 -15.75 -8.86 -33.41
C LYS A 218 -16.39 -10.24 -33.58
#